data_AF-A0A932JCP8-F1
#
_entry.id   AF-A0A932JCP8-F1
#
_cell.length_a   1.000
_cell.length_b   1.000
_cell.length_c   1.000
_cell.angle_alpha   90.00
_cell.angle_beta   90.00
_cell.angle_gamma   90.00
#
_symmetry.space_group_name_H-M   'P 1'
#
loop_
_entity.id
_entity.type
_entity.pdbx_description
1 polymer ?
#
loop_
_entity_poly.entity_id
_entity_poly.type
_entity_poly.pdbx_seq_one_letter_code
_entity_poly.pdbx_strand_id
1 'polypeptide(L)'
;MPTSVTVDSQTTLYGVIGNPVRHSLSPLLHNAVFQKLKMNAVYLAFEVERDFLGLAFESARALGLRGLNVTIPFKETAINFVDEVP
;
A
#
# COMPACT_ATOMS: atom_id res chain seq x y z
N MET A 1 -15.46 12.57 10.16
CA MET A 1 -15.03 13.72 9.33
C MET A 1 -13.85 13.26 8.48
N PRO A 2 -13.78 13.59 7.18
CA PRO A 2 -12.55 13.31 6.43
C PRO A 2 -11.45 14.19 7.02
N THR A 3 -10.52 13.59 7.75
CA THR A 3 -9.30 14.26 8.17
C THR A 3 -8.49 14.53 6.91
N SER A 4 -8.42 15.80 6.49
CA SER A 4 -7.62 16.22 5.34
C SER A 4 -6.19 15.72 5.50
N VAL A 5 -5.75 14.82 4.63
CA VAL A 5 -4.35 14.40 4.54
C VAL A 5 -3.65 15.42 3.66
N THR A 6 -2.73 16.19 4.24
CA THR A 6 -1.86 17.09 3.46
C THR A 6 -0.80 16.26 2.76
N VAL A 7 -0.67 16.45 1.44
CA VAL A 7 0.30 15.74 0.59
C VAL A 7 1.20 16.76 -0.09
N ASP A 8 2.49 16.52 -0.07
CA ASP A 8 3.53 17.32 -0.74
C ASP A 8 4.52 16.42 -1.50
N SER A 9 5.55 17.01 -2.11
CA SER A 9 6.56 16.29 -2.89
C SER A 9 7.48 15.39 -2.06
N GLN A 10 7.43 15.47 -0.73
CA GLN A 10 8.21 14.66 0.20
C GLN A 10 7.37 13.58 0.89
N THR A 11 6.06 13.50 0.60
CA THR A 11 5.16 12.53 1.21
C THR A 11 5.54 11.10 0.80
N THR A 12 5.72 10.24 1.81
CA THR A 12 6.03 8.82 1.62
C THR A 12 4.78 8.00 1.36
N LEU A 13 4.79 7.14 0.35
CA LEU A 13 3.65 6.30 0.01
C LEU A 13 3.79 4.87 0.56
N TYR A 14 2.71 4.40 1.19
CA TYR A 14 2.47 3.03 1.62
C TYR A 14 1.14 2.53 1.02
N GLY A 15 0.87 1.23 1.10
CA GLY A 15 -0.48 0.78 0.77
C GLY A 15 -0.77 -0.69 1.02
N VAL A 16 -1.90 -1.12 0.47
CA VAL A 16 -2.37 -2.51 0.47
C VAL A 16 -2.69 -2.94 -0.97
N ILE A 17 -2.22 -4.11 -1.38
CA ILE A 17 -2.57 -4.75 -2.66
C ILE A 17 -3.51 -5.94 -2.41
N GLY A 18 -4.56 -6.05 -3.23
CA GLY A 18 -5.54 -7.14 -3.19
C GLY A 18 -6.55 -7.03 -4.35
N ASN A 19 -7.47 -7.99 -4.46
CA ASN A 19 -8.60 -7.90 -5.38
C ASN A 19 -9.76 -8.81 -4.92
N PRO A 20 -10.90 -8.25 -4.46
CA PRO A 20 -11.18 -6.83 -4.25
C PRO A 20 -10.46 -6.27 -3.00
N VAL A 21 -10.17 -4.97 -2.97
CA VAL A 21 -9.47 -4.35 -1.81
C VAL A 21 -9.98 -2.95 -1.44
N ARG A 22 -10.82 -2.32 -2.27
CA ARG A 22 -11.33 -0.96 -2.01
C ARG A 22 -12.19 -0.81 -0.76
N HIS A 23 -12.71 -1.91 -0.21
CA HIS A 23 -13.45 -1.92 1.06
C HIS A 23 -12.55 -2.03 2.29
N SER A 24 -11.23 -2.10 2.13
CA SER A 24 -10.30 -2.18 3.24
C SER A 24 -10.39 -0.95 4.15
N LEU A 25 -10.42 -1.20 5.47
CA LEU A 25 -10.31 -0.14 6.49
C LEU A 25 -8.85 0.26 6.76
N SER A 26 -7.87 -0.46 6.20
CA SER A 26 -6.45 -0.17 6.40
C SER A 26 -6.06 1.26 6.00
N PRO A 27 -6.49 1.82 4.85
CA PRO A 27 -6.22 3.22 4.53
C PRO A 27 -6.74 4.21 5.58
N LEU A 28 -7.94 4.00 6.11
CA LEU A 28 -8.50 4.87 7.14
C LEU A 28 -7.64 4.81 8.42
N LEU A 29 -7.32 3.60 8.87
CA LEU A 29 -6.54 3.38 10.09
C LEU A 29 -5.10 3.94 9.96
N HIS A 30 -4.38 3.57 8.91
CA HIS A 30 -2.98 3.97 8.75
C HIS A 30 -2.84 5.47 8.54
N ASN A 31 -3.70 6.11 7.75
CA ASN A 31 -3.63 7.57 7.58
C ASN A 31 -3.95 8.31 8.89
N ALA A 32 -4.91 7.82 9.69
CA ALA A 32 -5.18 8.39 11.01
C ALA A 32 -3.98 8.26 11.96
N VAL A 33 -3.26 7.14 11.91
CA VAL A 33 -2.02 6.93 12.67
C VAL A 33 -0.90 7.85 12.16
N PHE A 34 -0.68 7.95 10.86
CA PHE A 34 0.34 8.84 10.28
C PHE A 34 0.11 10.30 10.67
N GLN A 35 -1.13 10.78 10.61
CA GLN A 35 -1.49 12.11 11.09
C GLN A 35 -1.22 12.29 12.59
N LYS A 36 -1.65 11.33 13.42
CA LYS A 36 -1.42 11.38 14.88
C LYS A 36 0.07 11.41 15.23
N LEU A 37 0.90 10.71 14.47
CA LEU A 37 2.35 10.66 14.64
C LEU A 37 3.10 11.77 13.88
N LYS A 38 2.39 12.67 13.19
CA LYS A 38 2.96 13.73 12.34
C LYS A 38 3.96 13.19 11.31
N MET A 39 3.69 11.99 10.78
CA MET A 39 4.47 11.39 9.71
C MET A 39 3.99 11.95 8.37
N ASN A 40 4.91 12.46 7.53
CA ASN A 40 4.61 12.86 6.16
C ASN A 40 4.45 11.63 5.26
N ALA A 41 3.36 10.89 5.46
CA ALA A 41 3.09 9.64 4.78
C ALA A 41 1.59 9.47 4.49
N VAL A 42 1.29 8.77 3.40
CA VAL A 42 -0.06 8.34 3.03
C VAL A 42 -0.14 6.84 2.83
N TYR A 43 -1.31 6.27 3.07
CA TYR A 43 -1.62 4.87 2.86
C TYR A 43 -2.79 4.72 1.90
N LEU A 44 -2.61 3.98 0.80
CA LEU A 44 -3.64 3.78 -0.23
C LEU A 44 -3.99 2.30 -0.45
N ALA A 45 -5.12 2.04 -1.11
CA ALA A 45 -5.52 0.71 -1.55
C ALA A 45 -5.33 0.58 -3.06
N PHE A 46 -4.64 -0.48 -3.49
CA PHE A 46 -4.30 -0.78 -4.87
C PHE A 46 -4.99 -2.07 -5.29
N GLU A 47 -6.08 -1.93 -6.04
CA GLU A 47 -6.80 -3.06 -6.61
C GLU A 47 -6.12 -3.49 -7.90
N VAL A 48 -5.57 -4.71 -7.91
CA VAL A 48 -4.68 -5.21 -8.97
C VAL A 48 -5.25 -6.50 -9.53
N GLU A 49 -5.37 -6.61 -10.85
CA GLU A 49 -5.72 -7.87 -11.50
C GLU A 49 -4.57 -8.88 -11.38
N ARG A 50 -4.91 -10.17 -11.30
CA ARG A 50 -3.92 -11.24 -11.04
C ARG A 50 -2.73 -11.21 -12.00
N ASP A 51 -2.97 -10.92 -13.28
CA ASP A 51 -1.96 -10.89 -14.32
C ASP A 51 -0.98 -9.71 -14.19
N PHE A 52 -1.34 -8.68 -13.42
CA PHE A 52 -0.51 -7.50 -13.18
C PHE A 52 0.17 -7.50 -11.81
N LEU A 53 0.09 -8.59 -11.04
CA LEU A 53 0.67 -8.63 -9.69
C LEU A 53 2.18 -8.35 -9.72
N GLY A 54 2.94 -9.00 -10.59
CA GLY A 54 4.38 -8.77 -10.70
C GLY A 54 4.72 -7.32 -11.07
N LEU A 55 4.03 -6.78 -12.07
CA LEU A 55 4.17 -5.37 -12.48
C LEU A 55 3.85 -4.41 -11.33
N ALA A 56 2.88 -4.74 -10.46
CA ALA A 56 2.55 -3.91 -9.31
C ALA A 56 3.69 -3.87 -8.27
N PHE A 57 4.37 -4.99 -8.00
CA PHE A 57 5.55 -5.02 -7.13
C PHE A 57 6.74 -4.28 -7.74
N GLU A 58 6.98 -4.45 -9.04
CA GLU A 58 8.03 -3.72 -9.76
C GLU A 58 7.79 -2.22 -9.75
N SER A 59 6.55 -1.80 -10.04
CA SER A 59 6.13 -0.40 -10.00
C SER A 59 6.23 0.17 -8.59
N ALA A 60 5.88 -0.61 -7.55
CA ALA A 60 6.01 -0.17 -6.17
C ALA A 60 7.48 0.15 -5.82
N ARG A 61 8.42 -0.68 -6.24
CA ARG A 61 9.86 -0.41 -6.10
C ARG A 61 10.29 0.82 -6.91
N ALA A 62 9.90 0.88 -8.18
CA ALA A 62 10.29 1.97 -9.08
C ALA A 62 9.76 3.35 -8.63
N LEU A 63 8.55 3.39 -8.05
CA LEU A 63 7.92 4.60 -7.52
C LEU A 63 8.34 4.93 -6.09
N GLY A 64 9.18 4.11 -5.45
CA GLY A 64 9.71 4.37 -4.12
C GLY A 64 8.70 4.14 -2.98
N LEU A 65 7.72 3.25 -3.16
CA LEU A 65 6.84 2.86 -2.05
C LEU A 65 7.66 2.22 -0.94
N ARG A 66 7.39 2.62 0.30
CA ARG A 66 8.15 2.15 1.47
C ARG A 66 7.61 0.88 2.08
N GLY A 67 6.41 0.45 1.71
CA GLY A 67 5.83 -0.79 2.20
C GLY A 67 4.45 -1.05 1.63
N LEU A 68 4.15 -2.34 1.49
CA LEU A 68 2.88 -2.84 1.01
C LEU A 68 2.38 -3.96 1.94
N ASN A 69 1.14 -3.84 2.41
CA ASN A 69 0.41 -5.00 2.88
C ASN A 69 -0.10 -5.78 1.67
N VAL A 70 -0.16 -7.10 1.81
CA VAL A 70 -0.75 -7.99 0.80
C VAL A 70 -1.95 -8.69 1.41
N THR A 71 -3.07 -8.65 0.70
CA THR A 71 -4.29 -9.36 1.10
C THR A 71 -4.77 -10.33 0.03
N ILE A 72 -5.90 -10.97 0.26
CA ILE A 72 -6.51 -11.92 -0.67
C ILE A 72 -6.65 -11.32 -2.08
N PRO A 73 -6.44 -12.12 -3.13
CA PRO A 73 -6.01 -13.52 -3.14
C PRO A 73 -4.48 -13.69 -3.22
N PHE A 74 -3.69 -12.64 -2.99
CA PHE A 74 -2.30 -12.57 -3.41
C PHE A 74 -1.26 -12.95 -2.35
N LYS A 75 -1.67 -13.28 -1.13
CA LYS A 75 -0.75 -13.52 -0.01
C LYS A 75 0.32 -14.57 -0.33
N GLU A 76 -0.08 -15.69 -0.93
CA GLU A 76 0.84 -16.77 -1.28
C GLU A 76 1.67 -16.41 -2.52
N THR A 77 1.04 -15.86 -3.56
CA THR A 77 1.74 -15.51 -4.80
C THR A 77 2.71 -14.35 -4.65
N ALA A 78 2.51 -13.48 -3.66
CA ALA A 78 3.39 -12.35 -3.35
C ALA A 78 4.81 -12.75 -2.95
N ILE A 79 4.98 -13.96 -2.42
CA ILE A 79 6.28 -14.52 -2.03
C ILE A 79 7.26 -14.54 -3.23
N ASN A 80 6.75 -14.72 -4.45
CA ASN A 80 7.57 -14.75 -5.65
C ASN A 80 8.12 -13.39 -6.08
N PHE A 81 7.71 -12.29 -5.43
CA PHE A 81 8.07 -10.92 -5.82
C PHE A 81 8.87 -10.15 -4.76
N VAL A 82 9.25 -10.83 -3.67
CA VAL A 82 10.08 -10.29 -2.58
C VAL A 82 11.43 -11.00 -2.54
N ASP A 83 12.45 -10.31 -2.04
CA ASP A 83 13.82 -10.85 -2.01
C ASP A 83 14.01 -11.90 -0.90
N GLU A 84 13.31 -11.73 0.23
CA GLU A 84 13.41 -12.60 1.41
C GLU A 84 12.04 -12.82 2.05
N VAL A 85 11.86 -14.02 2.63
CA VAL A 85 10.69 -14.37 3.45
C VAL A 85 11.21 -14.87 4.81
N PRO A 86 10.70 -14.32 5.94
CA PRO A 86 11.06 -14.78 7.28
C PRO A 86 10.67 -16.23 7.59
#